data_AF-A0A9N9CYF9-F1
#
_entry.id   AF-A0A9N9CYF9-F1
#
_cell.length_a   1.000
_cell.length_b   1.000
_cell.length_c   1.000
_cell.angle_alpha   90.00
_cell.angle_beta   90.00
_cell.angle_gamma   90.00
#
_symmetry.space_group_name_H-M   'P 1'
#
loop_
_entity.id
_entity.type
_entity.pdbx_description
1 polymer ?
#
loop_
_entity_poly.entity_id
_entity_poly.type
_entity_poly.pdbx_seq_one_letter_code
_entity_poly.pdbx_strand_id
1 'polypeptide(L)'
;MKFTSFIIAFAAVAAVTDGRFTQEHTPAAEATFRGMRAVAVGTPFGEQLGDLSGLAVDNLLAGAPACGQQNVADKVIDIAKKTNGSKRAQLIKIAIAYRKLERNTPLLGQPSNFCDKRPKNKELIGVFQAQDPTKVKKRPPPFVSKGEKLNKKPNFGKAEVKKETAESKRLSKAAAKCKKMLAKKRVAPGQKRKCEKILKAVK
;
A
#
# COMPACT_ATOMS: atom_id res chain seq x y z
N MET A 1 -39.49 -40.30 -45.05
CA MET A 1 -39.24 -39.90 -43.64
C MET A 1 -38.72 -38.46 -43.66
N LYS A 2 -39.43 -37.51 -43.05
CA LYS A 2 -39.06 -36.07 -43.03
C LYS A 2 -38.41 -35.76 -41.67
N PHE A 3 -37.14 -35.41 -41.66
CA PHE A 3 -36.43 -34.96 -40.46
C PHE A 3 -36.62 -33.44 -40.31
N THR A 4 -37.45 -33.04 -39.36
CA THR A 4 -37.62 -31.64 -38.95
C THR A 4 -36.52 -31.26 -37.96
N SER A 5 -35.52 -30.52 -38.44
CA SER A 5 -34.51 -29.86 -37.61
C SER A 5 -35.12 -28.78 -36.74
N PHE A 6 -35.04 -28.93 -35.41
CA PHE A 6 -35.26 -27.85 -34.45
C PHE A 6 -33.92 -27.19 -34.13
N ILE A 7 -33.70 -25.99 -34.66
CA ILE A 7 -32.60 -25.13 -34.20
C ILE A 7 -33.10 -24.38 -32.96
N ILE A 8 -32.63 -24.80 -31.78
CA ILE A 8 -32.83 -24.06 -30.53
C ILE A 8 -31.77 -22.97 -30.48
N ALA A 9 -32.15 -21.74 -30.82
CA ALA A 9 -31.31 -20.57 -30.61
C ALA A 9 -31.31 -20.22 -29.11
N PHE A 10 -30.30 -20.67 -28.37
CA PHE A 10 -30.01 -20.19 -27.03
C PHE A 10 -29.42 -18.78 -27.13
N ALA A 11 -30.26 -17.76 -27.03
CA ALA A 11 -29.82 -16.39 -26.76
C ALA A 11 -29.45 -16.28 -25.27
N ALA A 12 -28.17 -16.45 -24.94
CA ALA A 12 -27.66 -16.14 -23.61
C ALA A 12 -27.65 -14.62 -23.40
N VAL A 13 -28.66 -14.10 -22.69
CA VAL A 13 -28.64 -12.73 -22.19
C VAL A 13 -27.63 -12.67 -21.05
N ALA A 14 -26.42 -12.18 -21.34
CA ALA A 14 -25.45 -11.85 -20.31
C ALA A 14 -25.98 -10.66 -19.50
N ALA A 15 -26.54 -10.92 -18.32
CA ALA A 15 -26.82 -9.88 -17.35
C ALA A 15 -25.49 -9.21 -16.96
N VAL A 16 -25.27 -8.00 -17.46
CA VAL A 16 -24.18 -7.13 -17.01
C VAL A 16 -24.50 -6.78 -15.57
N THR A 17 -23.90 -7.52 -14.64
CA THR A 17 -23.98 -7.19 -13.22
C THR A 17 -23.16 -5.93 -13.00
N ASP A 18 -23.74 -4.95 -12.31
CA ASP A 18 -23.01 -3.77 -11.88
C ASP A 18 -21.99 -4.19 -10.82
N GLY A 19 -20.82 -4.67 -11.25
CA GLY A 19 -19.70 -5.03 -10.37
C GLY A 19 -18.71 -3.88 -10.24
N ARG A 20 -17.95 -3.86 -9.14
CA ARG A 20 -16.80 -2.94 -9.00
C ARG A 20 -15.56 -3.60 -9.54
N PHE A 21 -15.34 -3.43 -10.84
CA PHE A 21 -14.10 -3.83 -11.49
C PHE A 21 -13.15 -2.63 -11.63
N THR A 22 -11.96 -2.84 -12.19
CA THR A 22 -10.95 -1.82 -12.48
C THR A 22 -10.31 -1.13 -11.25
N GLN A 23 -10.45 -1.69 -10.04
CA GLN A 23 -9.79 -1.12 -8.85
C GLN A 23 -8.25 -1.20 -8.93
N GLU A 24 -7.73 -2.12 -9.73
CA GLU A 24 -6.32 -2.25 -10.10
C GLU A 24 -5.79 -1.11 -10.98
N HIS A 25 -6.67 -0.36 -11.66
CA HIS A 25 -6.30 0.78 -12.51
C HIS A 25 -6.52 2.13 -11.82
N THR A 26 -6.81 2.14 -10.52
CA THR A 26 -6.90 3.39 -9.77
C THR A 26 -5.52 4.06 -9.67
N PRO A 27 -5.45 5.40 -9.57
CA PRO A 27 -4.17 6.09 -9.38
C PRO A 27 -3.39 5.58 -8.16
N ALA A 28 -4.10 5.17 -7.10
CA ALA A 28 -3.49 4.59 -5.92
C ALA A 28 -2.87 3.20 -6.21
N ALA A 29 -3.61 2.33 -6.90
CA ALA A 29 -3.13 1.00 -7.27
C ALA A 29 -1.93 1.08 -8.23
N GLU A 30 -2.04 1.89 -9.28
CA GLU A 30 -0.93 2.10 -10.23
C GLU A 30 0.32 2.65 -9.54
N ALA A 31 0.16 3.62 -8.61
CA ALA A 31 1.27 4.15 -7.85
C ALA A 31 1.97 3.08 -7.00
N THR A 32 1.22 2.15 -6.40
CA THR A 32 1.81 1.03 -5.67
C THR A 32 2.57 0.07 -6.57
N PHE A 33 2.02 -0.32 -7.72
CA PHE A 33 2.65 -1.27 -8.65
C PHE A 33 3.92 -0.68 -9.26
N ARG A 34 3.83 0.55 -9.76
CA ARG A 34 4.99 1.30 -10.26
C ARG A 34 6.01 1.54 -9.14
N GLY A 35 5.55 1.80 -7.92
CA GLY A 35 6.40 1.95 -6.74
C GLY A 35 7.24 0.70 -6.44
N MET A 36 6.63 -0.49 -6.48
CA MET A 36 7.36 -1.76 -6.29
C MET A 36 8.52 -1.87 -7.29
N ARG A 37 8.26 -1.62 -8.58
CA ARG A 37 9.27 -1.69 -9.65
C ARG A 37 10.32 -0.58 -9.53
N ALA A 38 9.90 0.64 -9.21
CA ALA A 38 10.80 1.80 -9.10
C ALA A 38 11.82 1.63 -7.97
N VAL A 39 11.39 1.14 -6.80
CA VAL A 39 12.32 0.89 -5.69
C VAL A 39 13.30 -0.25 -6.00
N ALA A 40 12.92 -1.16 -6.90
CA ALA A 40 13.73 -2.28 -7.32
C ALA A 40 14.99 -1.87 -8.10
N VAL A 41 14.98 -0.71 -8.77
CA VAL A 41 16.11 -0.20 -9.55
C VAL A 41 17.35 -0.06 -8.67
N GLY A 42 18.46 -0.68 -9.08
CA GLY A 42 19.70 -0.70 -8.32
C GLY A 42 19.60 -1.48 -7.00
N THR A 43 18.79 -2.53 -6.97
CA THR A 43 18.77 -3.56 -5.91
C THR A 43 18.89 -4.94 -6.55
N PRO A 44 19.37 -5.97 -5.83
CA PRO A 44 19.36 -7.34 -6.34
C PRO A 44 17.94 -7.95 -6.40
N PHE A 45 16.90 -7.21 -6.00
CA PHE A 45 15.51 -7.67 -5.93
C PHE A 45 14.66 -7.17 -7.10
N GLY A 46 15.30 -6.73 -8.18
CA GLY A 46 14.67 -6.23 -9.41
C GLY A 46 13.53 -7.11 -9.92
N GLU A 47 13.89 -8.34 -10.26
CA GLU A 47 12.97 -9.38 -10.77
C GLU A 47 11.87 -9.68 -9.76
N GLN A 48 12.23 -9.96 -8.50
CA GLN A 48 11.25 -10.31 -7.45
C GLN A 48 10.20 -9.22 -7.20
N LEU A 49 10.60 -7.95 -7.23
CA LEU A 49 9.66 -6.83 -7.08
C LEU A 49 8.83 -6.58 -8.35
N GLY A 50 9.38 -6.90 -9.53
CA GLY A 50 8.64 -6.93 -10.79
C GLY A 50 7.53 -7.98 -10.78
N ASP A 51 7.87 -9.21 -10.39
CA ASP A 51 6.92 -10.32 -10.29
C ASP A 51 5.86 -10.06 -9.22
N LEU A 52 6.27 -9.56 -8.05
CA LEU A 52 5.32 -9.17 -7.01
C LEU A 52 4.40 -8.05 -7.45
N SER A 53 4.86 -7.14 -8.31
CA SER A 53 3.99 -6.11 -8.90
C SER A 53 2.95 -6.70 -9.84
N GLY A 54 3.27 -7.72 -10.64
CA GLY A 54 2.28 -8.43 -11.46
C GLY A 54 1.29 -9.20 -10.60
N LEU A 55 1.81 -9.99 -9.65
CA LEU A 55 1.00 -10.75 -8.71
C LEU A 55 0.12 -9.84 -7.84
N ALA A 56 0.55 -8.61 -7.57
CA ALA A 56 -0.23 -7.62 -6.84
C ALA A 56 -1.52 -7.23 -7.59
N VAL A 57 -1.45 -7.07 -8.92
CA VAL A 57 -2.59 -6.81 -9.80
C VAL A 57 -3.56 -7.97 -9.74
N ASP A 58 -3.07 -9.20 -9.96
CA ASP A 58 -3.90 -10.41 -9.96
C ASP A 58 -4.67 -10.58 -8.64
N ASN A 59 -4.04 -10.22 -7.52
CA ASN A 59 -4.64 -10.35 -6.19
C ASN A 59 -5.62 -9.22 -5.81
N LEU A 60 -5.83 -8.23 -6.68
CA LEU A 60 -6.97 -7.31 -6.57
C LEU A 60 -8.20 -7.80 -7.34
N LEU A 61 -8.08 -8.80 -8.20
CA LEU A 61 -9.20 -9.32 -8.96
C LEU A 61 -10.23 -10.03 -8.07
N ALA A 62 -11.48 -10.06 -8.52
CA ALA A 62 -12.61 -10.56 -7.76
C ALA A 62 -12.48 -12.05 -7.39
N GLY A 63 -11.89 -12.85 -8.29
CA GLY A 63 -11.67 -14.29 -8.08
C GLY A 63 -10.42 -14.65 -7.26
N ALA A 64 -9.61 -13.66 -6.87
CA ALA A 64 -8.35 -13.97 -6.17
C ALA A 64 -8.58 -14.53 -4.75
N PRO A 65 -7.64 -15.33 -4.20
CA PRO A 65 -7.78 -15.86 -2.86
C PRO A 65 -7.95 -14.76 -1.79
N ALA A 66 -8.73 -15.03 -0.74
CA ALA A 66 -9.01 -14.05 0.33
C ALA A 66 -7.73 -13.45 0.95
N CYS A 67 -6.71 -14.28 1.16
CA CYS A 67 -5.42 -13.88 1.73
C CYS A 67 -4.37 -13.42 0.70
N GLY A 68 -4.68 -13.45 -0.59
CA GLY A 68 -3.73 -13.17 -1.66
C GLY A 68 -3.04 -11.81 -1.53
N GLN A 69 -3.84 -10.76 -1.36
CA GLN A 69 -3.36 -9.38 -1.18
C GLN A 69 -2.47 -9.23 0.08
N GLN A 70 -2.79 -9.92 1.18
CA GLN A 70 -1.95 -9.89 2.38
C GLN A 70 -0.62 -10.60 2.16
N ASN A 71 -0.64 -11.76 1.51
CA ASN A 71 0.56 -12.54 1.24
C ASN A 71 1.55 -11.77 0.35
N VAL A 72 1.05 -11.04 -0.66
CA VAL A 72 1.89 -10.17 -1.50
C VAL A 72 2.48 -9.04 -0.66
N ALA A 73 1.68 -8.35 0.16
CA ALA A 73 2.18 -7.29 1.03
C ALA A 73 3.26 -7.81 2.00
N ASP A 74 3.07 -8.99 2.57
CA ASP A 74 4.05 -9.66 3.44
C ASP A 74 5.36 -9.96 2.69
N LYS A 75 5.30 -10.48 1.45
CA LYS A 75 6.49 -10.73 0.63
C LYS A 75 7.25 -9.44 0.30
N VAL A 76 6.54 -8.34 0.03
CA VAL A 76 7.18 -7.02 -0.21
C VAL A 76 7.90 -6.54 1.06
N ILE A 77 7.33 -6.76 2.25
CA ILE A 77 8.01 -6.43 3.52
C ILE A 77 9.21 -7.36 3.78
N ASP A 78 9.11 -8.64 3.43
CA ASP A 78 10.26 -9.56 3.54
C ASP A 78 11.44 -9.08 2.68
N ILE A 79 11.18 -8.57 1.46
CA ILE A 79 12.21 -7.93 0.62
C ILE A 79 12.70 -6.62 1.23
N ALA A 80 11.79 -5.79 1.75
CA ALA A 80 12.15 -4.57 2.46
C ALA A 80 13.10 -4.85 3.62
N LYS A 81 12.91 -5.97 4.33
CA LYS A 81 13.75 -6.40 5.44
C LYS A 81 15.17 -6.78 5.03
N LYS A 82 15.34 -7.23 3.79
CA LYS A 82 16.65 -7.52 3.16
C LYS A 82 17.28 -6.28 2.50
N THR A 83 16.54 -5.18 2.43
CA THR A 83 16.99 -3.90 1.89
C THR A 83 17.34 -2.93 3.04
N ASN A 84 18.13 -1.90 2.74
CA ASN A 84 18.62 -0.93 3.72
C ASN A 84 18.18 0.50 3.40
N GLY A 85 18.25 1.38 4.40
CA GLY A 85 18.06 2.83 4.25
C GLY A 85 16.67 3.24 3.74
N SER A 86 16.63 4.24 2.85
CA SER A 86 15.40 4.82 2.33
C SER A 86 14.55 3.82 1.55
N LYS A 87 15.17 2.90 0.80
CA LYS A 87 14.47 1.88 0.00
C LYS A 87 13.66 0.92 0.88
N ARG A 88 14.19 0.54 2.05
CA ARG A 88 13.45 -0.27 3.04
C ARG A 88 12.18 0.43 3.49
N ALA A 89 12.28 1.70 3.90
CA ALA A 89 11.13 2.49 4.35
C ALA A 89 10.10 2.66 3.23
N GLN A 90 10.56 2.88 1.99
CA GLN A 90 9.69 2.98 0.82
C GLN A 90 8.92 1.67 0.55
N LEU A 91 9.59 0.52 0.56
CA LEU A 91 8.93 -0.77 0.35
C LEU A 91 7.90 -1.10 1.43
N ILE A 92 8.19 -0.81 2.70
CA ILE A 92 7.20 -0.99 3.79
C ILE A 92 5.99 -0.09 3.55
N LYS A 93 6.19 1.18 3.18
CA LYS A 93 5.11 2.11 2.87
C LYS A 93 4.26 1.62 1.68
N ILE A 94 4.90 1.10 0.64
CA ILE A 94 4.24 0.53 -0.53
C ILE A 94 3.42 -0.70 -0.13
N ALA A 95 3.96 -1.61 0.67
CA ALA A 95 3.24 -2.80 1.14
C ALA A 95 1.98 -2.43 1.95
N ILE A 96 2.09 -1.46 2.86
CA ILE A 96 0.95 -0.97 3.66
C ILE A 96 -0.08 -0.30 2.75
N ALA A 97 0.34 0.51 1.77
CA ALA A 97 -0.57 1.14 0.82
C ALA A 97 -1.30 0.09 -0.02
N TYR A 98 -0.56 -0.89 -0.55
CA TYR A 98 -1.11 -1.99 -1.33
C TYR A 98 -2.13 -2.81 -0.53
N ARG A 99 -1.83 -3.11 0.75
CA ARG A 99 -2.74 -3.86 1.64
C ARG A 99 -4.08 -3.15 1.86
N LYS A 100 -4.12 -1.82 1.70
CA LYS A 100 -5.30 -0.96 1.88
C LYS A 100 -6.12 -0.76 0.60
N LEU A 101 -5.61 -1.15 -0.57
CA LEU A 101 -6.36 -1.01 -1.81
C LEU A 101 -7.65 -1.82 -1.77
N GLU A 102 -8.66 -1.32 -2.47
CA GLU A 102 -9.90 -2.03 -2.71
C GLU A 102 -9.67 -3.20 -3.67
N ARG A 103 -10.37 -4.30 -3.42
CA ARG A 103 -10.41 -5.44 -4.34
C ARG A 103 -11.67 -5.37 -5.18
N ASN A 104 -11.58 -5.85 -6.42
CA ASN A 104 -12.74 -5.97 -7.29
C ASN A 104 -13.77 -6.92 -6.66
N THR A 105 -15.04 -6.60 -6.86
CA THR A 105 -16.17 -7.42 -6.40
C THR A 105 -17.19 -7.59 -7.52
N PRO A 106 -17.83 -8.77 -7.66
CA PRO A 106 -18.73 -9.04 -8.77
C PRO A 106 -20.06 -8.29 -8.65
N LEU A 107 -20.42 -7.81 -7.46
CA LEU A 107 -21.66 -7.08 -7.20
C LEU A 107 -21.37 -5.77 -6.45
N LEU A 108 -21.99 -4.68 -6.89
CA LEU A 108 -21.97 -3.37 -6.22
C LEU A 108 -22.41 -3.48 -4.75
N GLY A 109 -21.58 -2.97 -3.86
CA GLY A 109 -21.78 -2.97 -2.42
C GLY A 109 -21.45 -4.29 -1.73
N GLN A 110 -20.94 -5.28 -2.46
CA GLN A 110 -20.49 -6.52 -1.85
C GLN A 110 -19.16 -6.29 -1.12
N PRO A 111 -19.02 -6.73 0.14
CA PRO A 111 -17.74 -6.67 0.82
C PRO A 111 -16.76 -7.70 0.24
N SER A 112 -15.50 -7.32 0.09
CA SER A 112 -14.41 -8.25 -0.19
C SER A 112 -14.08 -9.08 1.05
N ASN A 113 -13.80 -10.36 0.85
CA ASN A 113 -13.44 -11.27 1.94
C ASN A 113 -12.13 -10.85 2.60
N PHE A 114 -12.14 -10.73 3.93
CA PHE A 114 -10.92 -10.53 4.71
C PHE A 114 -10.08 -11.81 4.75
N CYS A 115 -8.78 -11.63 5.00
CA CYS A 115 -7.90 -12.76 5.27
C CYS A 115 -8.05 -13.20 6.73
N ASP A 116 -8.34 -14.48 6.94
CA ASP A 116 -8.46 -15.06 8.29
C ASP A 116 -7.09 -15.43 8.90
N LYS A 117 -6.01 -15.29 8.12
CA LYS A 117 -4.64 -15.53 8.59
C LYS A 117 -4.05 -14.25 9.17
N ARG A 118 -3.36 -14.39 10.30
CA ARG A 118 -2.57 -13.29 10.87
C ARG A 118 -1.43 -12.92 9.90
N PRO A 119 -1.14 -11.62 9.70
CA PRO A 119 0.00 -11.21 8.88
C PRO A 119 1.31 -11.78 9.43
N LYS A 120 2.23 -12.13 8.53
CA LYS A 120 3.57 -12.60 8.91
C LYS A 120 4.38 -11.45 9.50
N ASN A 121 4.24 -10.26 8.92
CA ASN A 121 4.98 -9.06 9.30
C ASN A 121 4.15 -8.13 10.19
N LYS A 122 4.76 -7.68 11.30
CA LYS A 122 4.10 -6.83 12.30
C LYS A 122 3.62 -5.48 11.73
N GLU A 123 4.26 -5.01 10.67
CA GLU A 123 3.94 -3.79 9.94
C GLU A 123 2.53 -3.83 9.30
N LEU A 124 1.94 -5.02 9.13
CA LEU A 124 0.60 -5.22 8.59
C LEU A 124 -0.46 -5.50 9.67
N ILE A 125 -0.09 -5.58 10.95
CA ILE A 125 -1.07 -5.80 12.03
C ILE A 125 -2.02 -4.61 12.07
N GLY A 126 -3.33 -4.90 12.00
CA GLY A 126 -4.39 -3.88 11.96
C GLY A 126 -4.54 -3.17 10.61
N VAL A 127 -3.84 -3.61 9.56
CA VAL A 127 -3.99 -3.09 8.20
C VAL A 127 -4.92 -4.02 7.41
N PHE A 128 -6.05 -3.47 6.97
CA PHE A 128 -7.08 -4.18 6.22
C PHE A 128 -7.31 -3.52 4.86
N GLN A 129 -7.81 -4.30 3.90
CA GLN A 129 -8.17 -3.77 2.60
C GLN A 129 -9.38 -2.84 2.72
N ALA A 130 -9.44 -1.86 1.81
CA ALA A 130 -10.65 -1.10 1.62
C ALA A 130 -11.80 -2.01 1.15
N GLN A 131 -13.01 -1.59 1.50
CA GLN A 131 -14.25 -2.25 1.12
C GLN A 131 -14.98 -1.33 0.15
N ASP A 132 -15.84 -1.92 -0.68
CA ASP A 132 -16.65 -1.18 -1.64
C ASP A 132 -17.41 -0.05 -0.93
N PRO A 133 -17.23 1.21 -1.36
CA PRO A 133 -17.86 2.35 -0.72
C PRO A 133 -19.35 2.54 -1.09
N THR A 134 -19.88 1.80 -2.06
CA THR A 134 -21.19 2.12 -2.69
C THR A 134 -22.42 1.67 -1.91
N LYS A 135 -22.30 0.79 -0.88
CA LYS A 135 -23.42 0.49 0.03
C LYS A 135 -22.98 0.32 1.49
N VAL A 136 -23.53 1.19 2.34
CA VAL A 136 -23.35 1.21 3.79
C VAL A 136 -24.21 0.09 4.43
N LYS A 137 -23.71 -1.15 4.47
CA LYS A 137 -24.14 -2.11 5.49
C LYS A 137 -23.01 -2.27 6.49
N LYS A 138 -23.33 -2.08 7.77
CA LYS A 138 -22.39 -1.97 8.92
C LYS A 138 -21.11 -2.76 8.69
N ARG A 139 -19.97 -2.06 8.76
CA ARG A 139 -18.63 -2.65 8.70
C ARG A 139 -18.61 -3.88 9.62
N PRO A 140 -18.44 -5.12 9.12
CA PRO A 140 -18.29 -6.26 10.00
C PRO A 140 -17.08 -5.98 10.90
N PRO A 141 -17.15 -6.28 12.21
CA PRO A 141 -16.03 -6.07 13.09
C PRO A 141 -14.81 -6.82 12.52
N PRO A 142 -13.60 -6.23 12.56
CA PRO A 142 -12.41 -6.95 12.16
C PRO A 142 -12.36 -8.28 12.91
N PHE A 143 -12.03 -9.37 12.22
CA PHE A 143 -11.89 -10.67 12.84
C PHE A 143 -10.79 -10.59 13.91
N VAL A 144 -11.21 -10.69 15.17
CA VAL A 144 -10.36 -10.92 16.32
C VAL A 144 -10.24 -12.43 16.40
N SER A 145 -9.03 -12.99 16.29
CA SER A 145 -8.82 -14.42 16.49
C SER A 145 -9.47 -14.82 17.82
N LYS A 146 -10.34 -15.85 17.80
CA LYS A 146 -10.98 -16.42 18.99
C LYS A 146 -9.91 -16.60 20.07
N GLY A 147 -9.92 -15.74 21.09
CA GLY A 147 -8.95 -15.74 22.19
C GLY A 147 -8.38 -14.36 22.57
N GLU A 148 -8.39 -13.35 21.69
CA GLU A 148 -7.81 -12.04 22.02
C GLU A 148 -8.90 -11.08 22.52
N LYS A 149 -9.03 -10.90 23.84
CA LYS A 149 -9.93 -9.87 24.40
C LYS A 149 -9.44 -8.50 23.93
N LEU A 150 -10.31 -7.75 23.26
CA LEU A 150 -10.08 -6.37 22.81
C LEU A 150 -9.99 -5.45 24.04
N ASN A 151 -8.86 -5.52 24.75
CA ASN A 151 -8.60 -4.66 25.89
C ASN A 151 -8.07 -3.32 25.39
N LYS A 152 -8.93 -2.32 25.52
CA LYS A 152 -8.74 -0.88 25.27
C LYS A 152 -8.64 -0.49 23.80
N LYS A 153 -9.48 0.50 23.46
CA LYS A 153 -9.46 1.28 22.21
C LYS A 153 -8.03 1.40 21.69
N PRO A 154 -7.70 0.91 20.48
CA PRO A 154 -6.38 1.13 19.91
C PRO A 154 -6.19 2.65 19.79
N ASN A 155 -5.27 3.17 20.62
CA ASN A 155 -4.88 4.56 20.60
C ASN A 155 -4.09 4.74 19.30
N PHE A 156 -4.77 5.16 18.24
CA PHE A 156 -4.15 5.45 16.96
C PHE A 156 -3.04 6.50 17.16
N GLY A 157 -1.78 6.02 17.15
CA GLY A 157 -0.69 6.62 16.39
C GLY A 157 -0.34 8.10 16.64
N LYS A 158 -0.59 8.70 17.80
CA LYS A 158 -0.08 10.05 18.10
C LYS A 158 1.40 10.09 18.48
N ALA A 159 2.04 8.94 18.74
CA ALA A 159 3.42 8.90 19.24
C ALA A 159 4.48 8.85 18.12
N GLU A 160 4.28 8.06 17.05
CA GLU A 160 5.31 7.89 16.02
C GLU A 160 5.27 8.96 14.92
N VAL A 161 4.08 9.45 14.54
CA VAL A 161 3.92 10.59 13.61
C VAL A 161 4.57 11.86 14.16
N LYS A 162 4.64 12.02 15.49
CA LYS A 162 5.29 13.17 16.14
C LYS A 162 6.81 13.16 16.05
N LYS A 163 7.45 11.98 16.01
CA LYS A 163 8.92 11.89 16.01
C LYS A 163 9.48 12.25 14.63
N GLU A 164 8.86 11.72 13.58
CA GLU A 164 9.20 12.02 12.17
C GLU A 164 8.92 13.49 11.81
N THR A 165 7.80 14.05 12.30
CA THR A 165 7.50 15.47 12.07
C THR A 165 8.34 16.42 12.93
N ALA A 166 8.77 16.04 14.14
CA ALA A 166 9.63 16.90 14.96
C ALA A 166 11.06 16.95 14.42
N GLU A 167 11.61 15.83 13.96
CA GLU A 167 12.95 15.77 13.36
C GLU A 167 12.98 16.48 12.00
N SER A 168 11.98 16.23 11.14
CA SER A 168 11.81 16.95 9.87
C SER A 168 11.61 18.47 10.08
N LYS A 169 10.85 18.90 11.09
CA LYS A 169 10.69 20.32 11.45
C LYS A 169 11.96 20.94 12.04
N ARG A 170 12.79 20.18 12.76
CA ARG A 170 14.08 20.66 13.27
C ARG A 170 15.09 20.83 12.14
N LEU A 171 15.15 19.87 11.21
CA LEU A 171 16.00 19.91 10.02
C LEU A 171 15.61 21.05 9.08
N SER A 172 14.31 21.29 8.85
CA SER A 172 13.84 22.39 8.01
C SER A 172 14.10 23.78 8.62
N LYS A 173 13.91 23.94 9.94
CA LYS A 173 14.29 25.17 10.66
C LYS A 173 15.80 25.41 10.65
N ALA A 174 16.62 24.37 10.84
CA ALA A 174 18.07 24.47 10.76
C ALA A 174 18.54 24.86 9.34
N ALA A 175 17.94 24.27 8.30
CA ALA A 175 18.21 24.62 6.90
C ALA A 175 17.84 26.08 6.59
N ALA A 176 16.70 26.57 7.08
CA ALA A 176 16.29 27.97 6.91
C ALA A 176 17.27 28.94 7.59
N LYS A 177 17.74 28.61 8.81
CA LYS A 177 18.76 29.39 9.52
C LYS A 177 20.09 29.40 8.77
N CYS A 178 20.52 28.27 8.23
CA CYS A 178 21.74 28.17 7.43
C CYS A 178 21.67 28.95 6.12
N LYS A 179 20.53 28.96 5.40
CA LYS A 179 20.33 29.82 4.22
C LYS A 179 20.48 31.31 4.57
N LYS A 180 19.88 31.76 5.68
CA LYS A 180 20.03 33.15 6.16
C LYS A 180 21.45 33.50 6.58
N MET A 181 22.19 32.55 7.16
CA MET A 181 23.60 32.80 7.53
C MET A 181 24.50 32.88 6.31
N LEU A 182 24.36 31.97 5.34
CA LEU A 182 25.15 31.97 4.10
C LEU A 182 24.89 33.20 3.21
N ALA A 183 23.75 33.88 3.36
CA ALA A 183 23.44 35.14 2.70
C ALA A 183 24.16 36.36 3.31
N LYS A 184 24.83 36.23 4.47
CA LYS A 184 25.59 37.32 5.09
C LYS A 184 27.03 37.37 4.56
N LYS A 185 27.55 38.58 4.31
CA LYS A 185 28.86 38.83 3.67
C LYS A 185 30.09 38.29 4.43
N ARG A 186 29.99 37.98 5.72
CA ARG A 186 31.08 37.39 6.52
C ARG A 186 30.55 36.22 7.36
N VAL A 187 30.84 34.99 6.91
CA VAL A 187 30.59 33.74 7.64
C VAL A 187 31.90 33.00 7.77
N ALA A 188 32.24 32.55 8.98
CA ALA A 188 33.48 31.81 9.20
C ALA A 188 33.53 30.52 8.35
N PRO A 189 34.69 30.14 7.79
CA PRO A 189 34.81 28.98 6.89
C PRO A 189 34.28 27.67 7.51
N GLY A 190 34.51 27.46 8.81
CA GLY A 190 34.00 26.29 9.54
C GLY A 190 32.48 26.26 9.68
N GLN A 191 31.83 27.43 9.80
CA GLN A 191 30.37 27.55 9.88
C GLN A 191 29.72 27.30 8.51
N LYS A 192 30.37 27.74 7.43
CA LYS A 192 29.93 27.48 6.04
C LYS A 192 29.86 25.99 5.73
N ARG A 193 30.94 25.23 6.03
CA ARG A 193 30.99 23.77 5.84
C ARG A 193 29.91 23.02 6.64
N LYS A 194 29.62 23.46 7.86
CA LYS A 194 28.57 22.86 8.70
C LYS A 194 27.17 23.08 8.11
N CYS A 195 26.90 24.28 7.58
CA CYS A 195 25.63 24.60 6.95
C CYS A 195 25.40 23.88 5.61
N GLU A 196 26.44 23.68 4.80
CA GLU A 196 26.35 22.90 3.56
C GLU A 196 26.00 21.43 3.82
N LYS A 197 26.58 20.81 4.86
CA LYS A 197 26.21 19.44 5.27
C LYS A 197 24.73 19.32 5.65
N ILE A 198 24.21 20.29 6.41
CA ILE A 198 22.80 20.32 6.81
C ILE A 198 21.88 20.53 5.59
N LEU A 199 22.26 21.39 4.64
CA LEU A 199 21.48 21.62 3.42
C LEU A 199 21.47 20.40 2.48
N LYS A 200 22.55 19.62 2.44
CA LYS A 200 22.59 18.35 1.69
C LYS A 200 21.71 17.27 2.33
N ALA A 201 21.56 17.26 3.65
CA ALA A 201 20.72 16.28 4.36
C ALA A 201 19.20 16.53 4.23
N VAL A 202 18.79 17.67 3.68
CA VAL A 202 17.37 18.05 3.50
C VAL A 202 16.90 17.92 2.04
N LYS A 203 17.83 17.69 1.10
CA LYS A 203 17.51 17.35 -0.30
C LYS A 203 17.29 15.85 -0.44
#